data_AF-A0A1M6AGE7-F1
#
_entry.id   AF-A0A1M6AGE7-F1
#
_cell.length_a   1.000
_cell.length_b   1.000
_cell.length_c   1.000
_cell.angle_alpha   90.00
_cell.angle_beta   90.00
_cell.angle_gamma   90.00
#
_symmetry.space_group_name_H-M   'P 1'
#
loop_
_entity.id
_entity.type
_entity.pdbx_description
1 polymer ?
#
loop_
_entity_poly.entity_id
_entity_poly.type
_entity_poly.pdbx_seq_one_letter_code
_entity_poly.pdbx_strand_id
1 'polypeptide(L)'
;MREIALPDFIGESEHGMIVMVSALADELEPLFRRFNRGEKVPYRFGWQLVPIDGQNYLVTLDLNWDGGHEVAIGFTPEMWNILPAVRHKDLTVITDWDLVGQETRISPSHALVIRQAYRGFDELIRQVAQVVPPLQGSHPGEELEKLQEILAGCVDPGQLH
;
A
#
# COMPACT_ATOMS: atom_id res chain seq x y z
N MET A 1 9.51 2.30 17.32
CA MET A 1 8.25 2.13 16.58
C MET A 1 8.52 2.61 15.18
N ARG A 2 8.18 1.83 14.16
CA ARG A 2 8.27 2.29 12.76
C ARG A 2 7.21 3.38 12.57
N GLU A 3 7.58 4.48 11.93
CA GLU A 3 6.62 5.54 11.62
C GLU A 3 5.78 5.09 10.42
N ILE A 4 4.45 5.12 10.58
CA ILE A 4 3.49 4.72 9.55
C ILE A 4 2.81 6.00 9.08
N ALA A 5 3.04 6.37 7.83
CA ALA A 5 2.41 7.52 7.22
C ALA A 5 1.05 7.12 6.63
N LEU A 6 0.01 7.89 6.91
CA LEU A 6 -1.31 7.66 6.33
C LEU A 6 -1.44 8.44 5.01
N PRO A 7 -2.09 7.87 3.99
CA PRO A 7 -2.44 8.59 2.78
C PRO A 7 -3.33 9.79 3.06
N ASP A 8 -2.97 10.92 2.45
CA ASP A 8 -3.79 12.12 2.40
C ASP A 8 -4.87 12.01 1.30
N PHE A 9 -4.56 11.25 0.23
CA PHE A 9 -5.47 11.00 -0.88
C PHE A 9 -5.26 9.63 -1.50
N ILE A 10 -6.37 9.00 -1.89
CA ILE A 10 -6.36 7.79 -2.70
C ILE A 10 -7.34 7.99 -3.85
N GLY A 11 -6.85 7.77 -5.07
CA GLY A 11 -7.63 7.96 -6.29
C GLY A 11 -7.33 6.87 -7.32
N GLU A 12 -8.23 6.74 -8.28
CA GLU A 12 -8.07 5.85 -9.42
C GLU A 12 -7.88 6.68 -10.69
N SER A 13 -6.94 6.26 -11.52
CA SER A 13 -6.67 6.87 -12.83
C SER A 13 -6.73 5.81 -13.94
N GLU A 14 -6.61 6.27 -15.19
CA GLU A 14 -6.46 5.39 -16.36
C GLU A 14 -5.20 4.52 -16.28
N HIS A 15 -4.16 4.98 -15.59
CA HIS A 15 -2.85 4.31 -15.52
C HIS A 15 -2.65 3.49 -14.26
N GLY A 16 -3.48 3.69 -13.23
CA GLY A 16 -3.37 2.92 -12.00
C GLY A 16 -4.07 3.55 -10.80
N MET A 17 -3.86 2.94 -9.64
CA MET A 17 -4.19 3.55 -8.36
C MET A 17 -3.14 4.59 -7.99
N ILE A 18 -3.57 5.71 -7.43
CA ILE A 18 -2.71 6.78 -6.95
C ILE A 18 -2.92 6.90 -5.45
N VAL A 19 -1.81 6.86 -4.71
CA VAL A 19 -1.77 7.11 -3.29
C VAL A 19 -0.83 8.29 -3.08
N MET A 20 -1.35 9.34 -2.46
CA MET A 20 -0.57 10.53 -2.14
C MET A 20 -0.35 10.61 -0.63
N VAL A 21 0.92 10.73 -0.25
CA VAL A 21 1.39 10.70 1.14
C VAL A 21 2.39 11.84 1.34
N SER A 22 1.90 13.04 1.66
CA SER A 22 2.72 14.23 1.81
C SER A 22 3.74 14.11 2.95
N ALA A 23 3.38 13.36 4.00
CA ALA A 23 4.24 13.08 5.14
C ALA A 23 5.53 12.30 4.79
N LEU A 24 5.61 11.69 3.61
CA LEU A 24 6.81 10.97 3.15
C LEU A 24 7.65 11.78 2.14
N ALA A 25 7.36 13.08 1.96
CA ALA A 25 8.05 13.92 0.98
C ALA A 25 9.57 13.92 1.18
N ASP A 26 10.05 14.13 2.41
CA ASP A 26 11.48 14.20 2.70
C ASP A 26 12.16 12.82 2.59
N GLU A 27 11.45 11.76 2.95
CA GLU A 27 11.93 10.38 2.91
C GLU A 27 12.04 9.86 1.47
N LEU A 28 11.08 10.18 0.60
CA LEU A 28 11.05 9.73 -0.79
C LEU A 28 11.78 10.66 -1.76
N GLU A 29 12.04 11.92 -1.38
CA GLU A 29 12.76 12.88 -2.22
C GLU A 29 14.14 12.37 -2.71
N PRO A 30 14.98 11.72 -1.89
CA PRO A 30 16.22 11.11 -2.37
C PRO A 30 16.00 10.08 -3.47
N LEU A 31 14.93 9.28 -3.40
CA LEU A 31 14.57 8.30 -4.42
C LEU A 31 14.13 9.00 -5.71
N PHE A 32 13.25 10.00 -5.61
CA PHE A 32 12.76 10.76 -6.75
C PHE A 32 13.88 11.51 -7.48
N ARG A 33 14.83 12.10 -6.76
CA ARG A 33 16.03 12.70 -7.38
C ARG A 33 16.84 11.70 -8.20
N ARG A 34 16.96 10.45 -7.74
CA ARG A 34 17.67 9.39 -8.49
C ARG A 34 16.89 9.01 -9.75
N PHE A 35 15.58 8.85 -9.65
CA PHE A 35 14.73 8.62 -10.82
C PHE A 35 14.81 9.77 -11.83
N ASN A 36 14.86 11.02 -11.37
CA ASN A 36 15.04 12.20 -12.23
C ASN A 36 16.38 12.19 -12.98
N ARG A 37 17.43 11.61 -12.39
CA ARG A 37 18.71 11.39 -13.08
C ARG A 37 18.71 10.19 -14.03
N GLY A 38 17.58 9.49 -14.18
CA GLY A 38 17.45 8.27 -14.99
C GLY A 38 18.08 7.04 -14.36
N GLU A 39 18.40 7.08 -13.06
CA GLU A 39 18.95 5.92 -12.36
C GLU A 39 17.89 4.83 -12.20
N LYS A 40 18.30 3.57 -12.39
CA LYS A 40 17.48 2.40 -12.06
C LYS A 40 17.76 2.02 -10.61
N VAL A 41 16.95 2.54 -9.68
CA VAL A 41 17.09 2.22 -8.26
C VAL A 41 16.28 0.95 -7.95
N PRO A 42 16.91 -0.14 -7.47
CA PRO A 42 16.17 -1.30 -7.00
C PRO A 42 15.40 -0.94 -5.73
N TYR A 43 14.12 -1.30 -5.70
CA TYR A 43 13.27 -1.20 -4.52
C TYR A 43 12.57 -2.53 -4.25
N ARG A 44 12.12 -2.72 -3.01
CA ARG A 44 11.30 -3.84 -2.57
C ARG A 44 10.08 -3.30 -1.84
N PHE A 45 9.02 -4.07 -1.88
CA PHE A 45 7.81 -3.76 -1.13
C PHE A 45 7.17 -5.01 -0.54
N GLY A 46 6.32 -4.82 0.48
CA GLY A 46 5.53 -5.89 1.09
C GLY A 46 4.28 -5.35 1.76
N TRP A 47 3.27 -6.20 1.91
CA TRP A 47 2.04 -5.87 2.63
C TRP A 47 2.03 -6.54 3.99
N GLN A 48 1.69 -5.82 5.05
CA GLN A 48 1.65 -6.35 6.41
C GLN A 48 0.40 -5.88 7.16
N LEU A 49 -0.13 -6.73 8.04
CA LEU A 49 -1.16 -6.38 9.01
C LEU A 49 -0.47 -5.95 10.31
N VAL A 50 -0.67 -4.69 10.71
CA VAL A 50 0.00 -4.11 11.89
C VAL A 50 -1.04 -3.69 12.92
N PRO A 51 -0.96 -4.18 14.18
CA PRO A 51 -1.78 -3.65 15.26
C PRO A 51 -1.30 -2.25 15.66
N ILE A 52 -2.18 -1.26 15.64
CA ILE A 52 -1.87 0.09 16.17
C ILE A 52 -2.07 0.10 17.69
N ASP A 53 -3.13 -0.55 18.15
CA ASP A 53 -3.47 -0.74 19.54
C ASP A 53 -4.16 -2.12 19.73
N GLY A 54 -4.64 -2.42 20.93
CA GLY A 54 -5.26 -3.70 21.23
C GLY A 54 -6.60 -3.97 20.52
N GLN A 55 -7.08 -3.02 19.71
CA GLN A 55 -8.38 -3.07 19.03
C GLN A 55 -8.27 -2.72 17.52
N ASN A 56 -7.27 -1.96 17.09
CA ASN A 56 -7.22 -1.41 15.73
C ASN A 56 -6.04 -1.97 14.93
N TYR A 57 -6.29 -2.23 13.65
CA TYR A 57 -5.30 -2.74 12.71
C TYR A 57 -5.17 -1.82 11.49
N LEU A 58 -3.95 -1.73 10.96
CA LEU A 58 -3.67 -1.18 9.64
C LEU A 58 -3.19 -2.28 8.71
N VAL A 59 -3.56 -2.16 7.45
CA VAL A 59 -2.80 -2.76 6.37
C VAL A 59 -1.71 -1.77 6.01
N THR A 60 -0.47 -2.21 5.94
CA THR A 60 0.67 -1.35 5.59
C THR A 60 1.31 -1.82 4.30
N LEU A 61 1.70 -0.86 3.46
CA LEU A 61 2.61 -1.07 2.33
C LEU A 61 4.00 -0.59 2.76
N ASP A 62 4.87 -1.56 2.96
CA ASP A 62 6.24 -1.36 3.38
C ASP A 62 7.13 -1.17 2.17
N LEU A 63 7.93 -0.11 2.13
CA LEU A 63 8.81 0.22 1.02
C LEU A 63 10.25 0.36 1.49
N ASN A 64 11.19 -0.21 0.72
CA ASN A 64 12.62 -0.10 0.96
C ASN A 64 13.39 -0.03 -0.36
N TRP A 65 14.46 0.74 -0.42
CA TRP A 65 15.32 0.89 -1.60
C TRP A 65 16.77 1.15 -1.22
N ASP A 66 17.65 0.95 -2.19
CA ASP A 66 19.09 1.14 -2.00
C ASP A 66 19.43 2.61 -1.64
N GLY A 67 20.10 2.80 -0.50
CA GLY A 67 20.47 4.11 0.04
C GLY A 67 19.31 4.91 0.65
N GLY A 68 18.17 4.28 0.90
CA GLY A 68 16.99 4.88 1.53
C GLY A 68 16.74 4.43 2.96
N HIS A 69 15.75 5.07 3.58
CA HIS A 69 15.13 4.59 4.81
C HIS A 69 13.89 3.78 4.45
N GLU A 70 13.61 2.74 5.24
CA GLU A 70 12.36 2.00 5.11
C GLU A 70 11.19 2.87 5.55
N VAL A 71 10.15 2.96 4.72
CA VAL A 71 8.92 3.73 4.99
C VAL A 71 7.70 2.80 4.96
N ALA A 72 6.67 3.10 5.75
CA ALA A 72 5.39 2.39 5.70
C ALA A 72 4.26 3.35 5.37
N ILE A 73 3.41 2.94 4.44
CA ILE A 73 2.15 3.63 4.13
C ILE A 73 1.01 2.81 4.74
N GLY A 74 0.28 3.39 5.69
CA GLY A 74 -0.80 2.71 6.42
C GLY A 74 -2.18 3.00 5.83
N PHE A 75 -2.97 1.95 5.65
CA PHE A 75 -4.34 1.99 5.18
C PHE A 75 -5.27 1.58 6.31
N THR A 76 -6.20 2.48 6.68
CA THR A 76 -7.22 2.25 7.70
C THR A 76 -8.32 1.31 7.18
N PRO A 77 -9.19 0.76 8.05
CA PRO A 77 -10.30 -0.10 7.63
C PRO A 77 -11.20 0.50 6.54
N GLU A 78 -11.39 1.82 6.54
CA GLU A 78 -12.16 2.53 5.51
C GLU A 78 -11.47 2.54 4.15
N MET A 79 -10.12 2.49 4.14
CA MET A 79 -9.29 2.56 2.95
C MET A 79 -9.07 1.19 2.30
N TRP A 80 -9.31 0.06 2.98
CA TRP A 80 -9.03 -1.28 2.44
C TRP A 80 -9.78 -1.64 1.16
N ASN A 81 -10.86 -0.92 0.85
CA ASN A 81 -11.59 -1.08 -0.41
C ASN A 81 -10.76 -0.78 -1.66
N ILE A 82 -9.55 -0.23 -1.53
CA ILE A 82 -8.62 -0.01 -2.64
C ILE A 82 -7.91 -1.29 -3.07
N LEU A 83 -7.77 -2.27 -2.17
CA LEU A 83 -6.95 -3.47 -2.39
C LEU A 83 -7.39 -4.27 -3.63
N PRO A 84 -8.70 -4.43 -3.92
CA PRO A 84 -9.16 -5.03 -5.17
C PRO A 84 -8.69 -4.28 -6.42
N ALA A 85 -8.65 -2.95 -6.39
CA ALA A 85 -8.16 -2.17 -7.52
C ALA A 85 -6.64 -2.33 -7.70
N VAL A 86 -5.88 -2.38 -6.59
CA VAL A 86 -4.43 -2.65 -6.56
C VAL A 86 -4.08 -4.03 -7.15
N ARG A 87 -5.02 -4.99 -7.18
CA ARG A 87 -4.85 -6.27 -7.87
C ARG A 87 -4.67 -6.14 -9.38
N HIS A 88 -5.44 -5.26 -10.00
CA HIS A 88 -5.54 -5.17 -11.45
C HIS A 88 -4.76 -3.98 -12.03
N LYS A 89 -4.22 -3.13 -11.16
CA LYS A 89 -3.61 -1.85 -11.54
C LYS A 89 -2.25 -1.68 -10.87
N ASP A 90 -1.39 -0.89 -11.53
CA ASP A 90 -0.18 -0.41 -10.89
C ASP A 90 -0.55 0.58 -9.77
N LEU A 91 0.30 0.64 -8.74
CA LEU A 91 0.12 1.56 -7.62
C LEU A 91 1.18 2.65 -7.69
N THR A 92 0.76 3.89 -7.88
CA THR A 92 1.63 5.06 -7.95
C THR A 92 1.62 5.78 -6.61
N VAL A 93 2.79 5.90 -6.00
CA VAL A 93 3.00 6.69 -4.78
C VAL A 93 3.58 8.06 -5.17
N ILE A 94 2.91 9.12 -4.74
CA ILE A 94 3.34 10.51 -4.88
C ILE A 94 3.34 11.20 -3.53
N THR A 95 4.07 12.30 -3.41
CA THR A 95 4.16 13.09 -2.18
C THR A 95 3.74 14.55 -2.38
N ASP A 96 3.40 14.92 -3.61
CA ASP A 96 3.05 16.29 -4.00
C ASP A 96 1.62 16.33 -4.55
N TRP A 97 0.80 17.21 -3.97
CA TRP A 97 -0.58 17.46 -4.39
C TRP A 97 -0.68 17.98 -5.82
N ASP A 98 0.31 18.70 -6.31
CA ASP A 98 0.30 19.26 -7.66
C ASP A 98 0.29 18.16 -8.74
N LEU A 99 0.66 16.93 -8.38
CA LEU A 99 0.65 15.76 -9.26
C LEU A 99 -0.72 15.06 -9.34
N VAL A 100 -1.63 15.33 -8.39
CA VAL A 100 -2.99 14.78 -8.41
C VAL A 100 -3.78 15.43 -9.56
N GLY A 101 -4.46 14.64 -10.40
CA GLY A 101 -5.16 15.15 -11.59
C GLY A 101 -4.23 15.48 -12.78
N GLN A 102 -2.92 15.23 -12.64
CA GLN A 102 -1.92 15.38 -13.71
C GLN A 102 -1.38 14.03 -14.17
N GLU A 103 -2.22 12.99 -14.22
CA GLU A 103 -1.80 11.60 -14.36
C GLU A 103 -1.03 11.32 -15.65
N THR A 104 -1.35 12.05 -16.72
CA THR A 104 -0.64 11.99 -18.01
C THR A 104 0.74 12.67 -18.00
N ARG A 105 1.04 13.44 -16.94
CA ARG A 105 2.26 14.23 -16.76
C ARG A 105 3.08 13.82 -15.54
N ILE A 106 2.63 12.83 -14.78
CA ILE A 106 3.42 12.24 -13.70
C ILE A 106 4.65 11.61 -14.35
N SER A 107 5.73 12.39 -14.40
CA SER A 107 7.01 11.89 -14.82
C SER A 107 7.45 10.83 -13.80
N PRO A 108 8.03 9.70 -14.24
CA PRO A 108 8.63 8.70 -13.35
C PRO A 108 9.67 9.28 -12.38
N SER A 109 10.12 10.51 -12.61
CA SER A 109 11.02 11.27 -11.75
C SER A 109 10.39 11.83 -10.47
N HIS A 110 9.07 11.88 -10.35
CA HIS A 110 8.36 12.45 -9.19
C HIS A 110 7.38 11.47 -8.53
N ALA A 111 7.43 10.20 -8.91
CA ALA A 111 6.54 9.18 -8.41
C ALA A 111 7.22 7.82 -8.36
N LEU A 112 6.83 7.00 -7.39
CA LEU A 112 7.19 5.60 -7.34
C LEU A 112 6.03 4.77 -7.91
N VAL A 113 6.23 4.19 -9.09
CA VAL A 113 5.26 3.29 -9.72
C VAL A 113 5.57 1.85 -9.33
N ILE A 114 4.74 1.28 -8.48
CA ILE A 114 4.82 -0.11 -8.04
C ILE A 114 3.99 -0.98 -8.97
N ARG A 115 4.68 -1.71 -9.83
CA ARG A 115 4.06 -2.67 -10.74
C ARG A 115 3.64 -3.93 -10.00
N GLN A 116 2.48 -4.48 -10.37
CA GLN A 116 1.94 -5.69 -9.74
C GLN A 116 1.92 -5.55 -8.21
N ALA A 117 1.39 -4.43 -7.74
CA ALA A 117 1.41 -4.06 -6.33
C ALA A 117 0.68 -5.07 -5.45
N TYR A 118 -0.16 -5.96 -6.00
CA TYR A 118 -0.74 -7.09 -5.28
C TYR A 118 0.26 -8.15 -4.80
N ARG A 119 1.50 -8.15 -5.30
CA ARG A 119 2.52 -9.11 -4.83
C ARG A 119 2.70 -8.92 -3.32
N GLY A 120 2.46 -9.99 -2.57
CA GLY A 120 2.46 -9.98 -1.10
C GLY A 120 1.08 -10.06 -0.46
N PHE A 121 -0.02 -9.97 -1.22
CA PHE A 121 -1.37 -10.19 -0.69
C PHE A 121 -1.55 -11.60 -0.10
N ASP A 122 -0.90 -12.63 -0.64
CA ASP A 122 -0.94 -13.98 -0.06
C ASP A 122 -0.42 -14.02 1.38
N GLU A 123 0.63 -13.24 1.65
CA GLU A 123 1.20 -13.13 3.00
C GLU A 123 0.26 -12.34 3.92
N LEU A 124 -0.32 -11.24 3.42
CA LEU A 124 -1.33 -10.49 4.14
C LEU A 124 -2.56 -11.36 4.50
N ILE A 125 -3.03 -12.20 3.57
CA ILE A 125 -4.13 -13.16 3.81
C ILE A 125 -3.77 -14.11 4.94
N ARG A 126 -2.56 -14.66 4.95
CA ARG A 126 -2.11 -15.55 6.04
C ARG A 126 -2.05 -14.83 7.37
N GLN A 127 -1.59 -13.58 7.39
CA GLN A 127 -1.55 -12.78 8.61
C GLN A 127 -2.95 -12.53 9.17
N VAL A 128 -3.90 -12.11 8.32
CA VAL A 128 -5.30 -11.90 8.73
C VAL A 128 -5.92 -13.19 9.27
N ALA A 129 -5.72 -14.32 8.58
CA ALA A 129 -6.26 -15.62 8.99
C ALA A 129 -5.76 -16.10 10.36
N GLN A 130 -4.59 -15.65 10.82
CA GLN A 130 -4.06 -15.97 12.14
C GLN A 130 -4.67 -15.11 13.26
N VAL A 131 -5.20 -13.94 12.91
CA VAL A 131 -5.67 -12.93 13.88
C VAL A 131 -7.19 -12.91 14.01
N VAL A 132 -7.94 -13.26 12.96
CA VAL A 132 -9.42 -13.30 13.00
C VAL A 132 -9.98 -14.27 14.07
N PRO A 133 -9.54 -15.55 14.15
CA PRO A 133 -10.13 -16.51 15.09
C PRO A 133 -10.12 -16.08 16.58
N PRO A 134 -9.02 -15.52 17.13
CA PRO A 134 -9.01 -15.08 18.53
C PRO A 134 -9.84 -13.82 18.80
N LEU A 135 -10.27 -13.07 17.77
CA LEU A 135 -11.01 -11.82 17.90
C LEU A 135 -12.49 -11.94 17.48
N GLN A 136 -12.96 -13.15 17.21
CA GLN A 136 -14.32 -13.40 16.74
C GLN A 136 -15.37 -12.85 17.71
N GLY A 137 -16.36 -12.10 17.18
CA GLY A 137 -17.42 -11.47 17.97
C GLY A 137 -17.02 -10.18 18.69
N SER A 138 -15.83 -9.64 18.40
CA SER A 138 -15.41 -8.29 18.79
C SER A 138 -15.40 -7.34 17.60
N HIS A 139 -15.48 -6.04 17.84
CA HIS A 139 -15.41 -5.02 16.78
C HIS A 139 -14.14 -5.13 15.89
N PRO A 140 -12.92 -5.33 16.45
CA PRO A 140 -11.73 -5.63 15.64
C PRO A 140 -11.89 -6.85 14.74
N GLY A 141 -12.62 -7.86 15.22
CA GLY A 141 -12.92 -9.08 14.47
C GLY A 141 -13.77 -8.80 13.23
N GLU A 142 -14.82 -7.97 13.36
CA GLU A 142 -15.70 -7.60 12.24
C GLU A 142 -14.93 -6.88 11.12
N GLU A 143 -14.02 -5.97 11.47
CA GLU A 143 -13.16 -5.29 10.49
C GLU A 143 -12.23 -6.28 9.79
N LEU A 144 -11.57 -7.16 10.54
CA LEU A 144 -10.66 -8.16 9.97
C LEU A 144 -11.38 -9.22 9.14
N GLU A 145 -12.62 -9.59 9.48
CA GLU A 145 -13.48 -10.44 8.66
C GLU A 145 -13.79 -9.75 7.32
N LYS A 146 -14.14 -8.46 7.34
CA LYS A 146 -14.33 -7.67 6.13
C LYS A 146 -13.05 -7.60 5.29
N LEU A 147 -11.89 -7.41 5.91
CA LEU A 147 -10.60 -7.46 5.21
C LEU A 147 -10.36 -8.82 4.56
N GLN A 148 -10.69 -9.90 5.26
CA GLN A 148 -10.57 -11.25 4.72
C GLN A 148 -11.45 -11.46 3.50
N GLU A 149 -12.69 -10.96 3.50
CA GLU A 149 -13.59 -10.98 2.34
C GLU A 149 -13.02 -10.19 1.16
N ILE A 150 -12.53 -8.97 1.41
CA ILE A 150 -11.88 -8.12 0.40
C ILE A 150 -10.70 -8.88 -0.23
N LEU A 151 -9.83 -9.46 0.60
CA LEU A 151 -8.65 -10.18 0.12
C LEU A 151 -9.00 -11.48 -0.59
N ALA A 152 -10.06 -12.19 -0.17
CA ALA A 152 -10.53 -13.39 -0.88
C ALA A 152 -10.99 -13.07 -2.30
N GLY A 153 -11.66 -11.91 -2.50
CA GLY A 153 -11.97 -11.38 -3.83
C GLY A 153 -10.73 -10.97 -4.63
N CYS A 154 -9.58 -10.83 -3.96
CA CYS A 154 -8.29 -10.52 -4.57
C CYS A 154 -7.44 -11.77 -4.86
N VAL A 155 -7.95 -13.00 -4.77
CA VAL A 155 -7.22 -14.23 -5.15
C VAL A 155 -7.87 -14.82 -6.39
N ASP A 156 -7.07 -15.32 -7.34
CA ASP A 156 -7.62 -16.08 -8.46
C ASP A 156 -8.13 -17.43 -7.93
N PRO A 157 -9.38 -17.84 -8.24
CA PRO A 157 -9.90 -19.13 -7.80
C PRO A 157 -9.08 -20.34 -8.30
N GLY A 158 -8.19 -20.14 -9.27
CA GLY A 158 -7.26 -21.16 -9.77
C GLY A 158 -5.93 -21.31 -9.02
N GLN A 159 -5.65 -20.50 -7.99
CA GLN A 159 -4.42 -20.60 -7.18
C GLN A 159 -4.63 -21.16 -5.76
N LEU A 160 -5.84 -21.61 -5.45
CA LEU A 160 -6.19 -22.32 -4.22
C LEU A 160 -6.22 -23.84 -4.46
N HIS A 161 -5.10 -24.42 -4.90
CA HIS A 161 -4.91 -25.87 -5.03
C HIS A 161 -3.52 -26.30 -4.56
#